data_AF-A0A7C4T282-F1
#
_entry.id   AF-A0A7C4T282-F1
#
_cell.length_a   1.000
_cell.length_b   1.000
_cell.length_c   1.000
_cell.angle_alpha   90.00
_cell.angle_beta   90.00
_cell.angle_gamma   90.00
#
_symmetry.space_group_name_H-M   'P 1'
#
loop_
_entity.id
_entity.type
_entity.pdbx_description
1 polymer ?
#
loop_
_entity_poly.entity_id
_entity_poly.type
_entity_poly.pdbx_seq_one_letter_code
_entity_poly.pdbx_strand_id
1 'polypeptide(L)' 'MSPEGRDLSYLIDMLKYSREVTDLISKENRISFQNNRVKRLALERLLEIIGKTANNVSKEK' A
#
# COMPACT_ATOMS: atom_id res chain seq x y z
N MET A 1 5.08 13.10 -18.78
CA MET A 1 5.93 12.87 -17.59
C MET A 1 7.12 12.04 -18.03
N SER A 2 8.36 12.38 -17.66
CA SER A 2 9.52 11.55 -18.00
C SER A 2 9.44 10.19 -17.28
N PRO A 3 10.09 9.12 -17.77
CA PRO A 3 10.16 7.83 -17.08
C PRO A 3 10.60 7.97 -15.61
N GLU A 4 11.63 8.77 -15.35
CA GLU A 4 12.16 9.02 -14.00
C GLU A 4 11.15 9.73 -13.10
N GLY A 5 10.37 10.66 -13.66
CA GLY A 5 9.28 11.32 -12.94
C GLY A 5 8.13 10.39 -12.60
N ARG A 6 7.88 9.38 -13.44
CA ARG A 6 6.86 8.33 -13.19
C ARG A 6 7.31 7.38 -12.09
N ASP A 7 8.54 6.89 -12.15
CA ASP A 7 9.12 6.03 -11.11
C ASP A 7 9.13 6.71 -9.74
N LEU A 8 9.52 7.99 -9.69
CA LEU A 8 9.46 8.78 -8.46
C LEU A 8 8.02 8.86 -7.91
N SER A 9 7.04 9.06 -8.79
CA SER A 9 5.63 9.12 -8.38
C SER A 9 5.15 7.78 -7.82
N TYR A 10 5.53 6.67 -8.44
CA TYR A 10 5.22 5.33 -7.95
C TYR A 10 5.87 5.05 -6.58
N LEU A 11 7.11 5.48 -6.36
CA LEU A 11 7.77 5.35 -5.06
C LEU A 11 7.08 6.17 -3.97
N ILE A 12 6.67 7.40 -4.29
CA ILE A 12 5.91 8.26 -3.37
C ILE A 12 4.56 7.62 -3.00
N ASP A 13 3.85 7.07 -3.99
CA ASP A 13 2.59 6.37 -3.76
C ASP A 13 2.79 5.14 -2.85
N MET A 14 3.80 4.31 -3.12
CA MET A 14 4.09 3.16 -2.26
C MET A 14 4.41 3.57 -0.82
N LEU A 15 5.18 4.64 -0.61
CA LEU A 15 5.48 5.17 0.72
C LEU A 15 4.20 5.65 1.43
N LYS A 16 3.34 6.38 0.72
CA LYS A 16 2.07 6.87 1.25
C LYS A 16 1.19 5.71 1.72
N TYR A 17 0.92 4.74 0.86
CA TYR A 17 0.04 3.63 1.21
C TYR A 17 0.64 2.71 2.27
N SER A 18 1.97 2.57 2.33
CA SER A 18 2.64 1.82 3.41
C SER A 18 2.46 2.49 4.78
N ARG A 19 2.45 3.82 4.83
CA ARG A 19 2.13 4.58 6.06
C ARG A 19 0.67 4.37 6.45
N GLU A 20 -0.26 4.43 5.50
CA GLU A 20 -1.68 4.16 5.76
C GLU A 20 -1.90 2.73 6.30
N VAL A 21 -1.20 1.73 5.78
CA VAL A 21 -1.21 0.35 6.32
C VAL A 21 -0.75 0.33 7.78
N THR A 22 0.35 1.02 8.07
CA THR A 22 0.92 1.07 9.43
C THR A 22 -0.05 1.74 10.40
N ASP A 23 -0.65 2.86 10.00
CA ASP A 23 -1.64 3.57 10.81
C ASP A 23 -2.90 2.73 11.07
N LEU A 24 -3.35 1.97 10.06
CA LEU A 24 -4.52 1.10 10.16
C LEU A 24 -4.34 -0.02 11.20
N ILE A 25 -3.13 -0.59 11.30
CA ILE A 25 -2.85 -1.78 12.13
C ILE A 25 -2.12 -1.48 13.44
N SER A 26 -1.45 -0.32 13.58
CA SER A 26 -0.58 0.00 14.72
C SER A 26 -1.27 -0.01 16.09
N LYS A 27 -2.58 0.23 16.12
CA LYS A 27 -3.39 0.26 17.35
C LYS A 27 -4.27 -0.96 17.52
N GLU A 28 -4.15 -1.95 16.63
CA GLU A 28 -4.97 -3.16 16.63
C GLU A 28 -4.23 -4.34 17.26
N ASN A 29 -4.94 -5.12 18.06
CA ASN A 29 -4.46 -6.45 18.44
C ASN A 29 -4.90 -7.46 17.38
N ARG A 30 -4.24 -8.62 17.36
CA ARG A 30 -4.48 -9.64 16.33
C ARG A 30 -5.93 -10.11 16.29
N ILE A 31 -6.57 -10.27 17.45
CA ILE A 31 -7.94 -10.81 17.56
C ILE A 31 -8.94 -9.76 17.07
N SER A 32 -8.81 -8.51 17.50
CA SER A 32 -9.69 -7.41 17.05
C SER A 32 -9.57 -7.18 15.55
N PHE A 33 -8.35 -7.23 15.01
CA PHE A 33 -8.11 -7.12 13.58
C PHE A 33 -8.75 -8.27 12.78
N GLN A 34 -8.56 -9.52 13.23
CA GLN A 34 -9.12 -10.69 12.54
C GLN A 34 -10.65 -10.68 12.48
N ASN A 35 -11.29 -10.14 13.52
CA ASN A 35 -12.74 -10.06 13.61
C ASN A 35 -13.32 -8.81 12.92
N ASN A 36 -12.49 -7.83 12.56
CA ASN A 36 -12.93 -6.61 11.88
C ASN A 36 -12.84 -6.75 10.36
N ARG A 37 -13.93 -7.23 9.73
CA ARG A 37 -14.01 -7.40 8.27
C ARG A 37 -13.68 -6.13 7.48
N VAL A 38 -14.14 -4.96 7.94
CA VAL A 38 -13.91 -3.68 7.25
C VAL A 38 -12.43 -3.35 7.21
N LYS A 39 -11.73 -3.50 8.34
CA LYS A 39 -10.28 -3.26 8.41
C LYS A 39 -9.48 -4.24 7.56
N ARG A 40 -9.89 -5.52 7.50
CA ARG A 40 -9.23 -6.50 6.62
C ARG A 40 -9.38 -6.14 5.15
N LEU A 41 -10.58 -5.77 4.70
CA LEU A 41 -10.80 -5.33 3.32
C LEU A 41 -10.01 -4.06 2.98
N ALA A 42 -9.93 -3.11 3.93
CA ALA A 42 -9.09 -1.92 3.76
C ALA A 42 -7.61 -2.28 3.63
N LEU A 43 -7.10 -3.19 4.48
CA LEU A 43 -5.71 -3.66 4.40
C LEU A 43 -5.43 -4.36 3.06
N GLU A 44 -6.30 -5.29 2.65
CA GLU A 44 -6.18 -6.02 1.37
C GLU A 44 -6.10 -5.03 0.21
N ARG A 45 -6.96 -4.01 0.19
CA ARG A 45 -6.97 -3.00 -0.85
C ARG A 45 -5.68 -2.16 -0.88
N LEU A 46 -5.18 -1.75 0.29
CA LEU A 46 -3.94 -0.98 0.38
C LEU A 46 -2.74 -1.80 -0.13
N LEU A 47 -2.67 -3.08 0.25
CA LEU A 47 -1.63 -4.00 -0.22
C LEU A 47 -1.72 -4.23 -1.73
N GLU A 48 -2.93 -4.34 -2.28
CA GLU A 48 -3.16 -4.46 -3.73
C GLU A 48 -2.64 -3.21 -4.48
N ILE A 49 -2.90 -2.01 -3.96
CA ILE A 49 -2.42 -0.76 -4.56
C ILE A 49 -0.89 -0.71 -4.53
N ILE A 50 -0.26 -1.02 -3.39
CA ILE A 50 1.21 -1.06 -3.27
C ILE A 50 1.80 -2.05 -4.28
N GLY A 51 1.24 -3.26 -4.37
CA GLY A 51 1.72 -4.28 -5.30
C GLY A 51 1.58 -3.87 -6.77
N LYS A 52 0.46 -3.22 -7.13
CA LYS A 52 0.25 -2.67 -8.48
C LYS A 52 1.27 -1.59 -8.82
N THR A 53 1.53 -0.69 -7.87
CA THR A 53 2.52 0.38 -8.05
C THR A 53 3.94 -0.16 -8.15
N ALA A 54 4.30 -1.15 -7.33
CA ALA A 54 5.59 -1.84 -7.40
C ALA A 54 5.81 -2.53 -8.76
N ASN A 55 4.76 -3.17 -9.29
CA ASN A 55 4.80 -3.82 -10.60
C ASN A 55 5.03 -2.81 -11.75
N ASN A 56 4.58 -1.56 -11.62
CA ASN A 56 4.83 -0.54 -12.63
C ASN A 56 6.31 -0.11 -12.66
N VAL A 57 6.94 0.08 -11.49
CA VAL A 57 8.37 0.38 -11.39
C VAL A 57 9.22 -0.76 -11.98
N SER A 58 8.86 -2.01 -11.71
CA SER A 58 9.61 -3.18 -12.20
C SER A 58 9.52 -3.38 -13.72
N LYS A 59 8.46 -2.89 -14.37
CA LYS A 59 8.25 -3.01 -15.83
C LYS A 59 8.92 -1.91 -16.65
N GLU A 60 9.33 -0.81 -16.03
CA GLU A 60 10.10 0.25 -16.69
C GLU A 60 11.62 -0.07 -16.71
N LYS A 61 12.03 -1.25 -16.22
CA LYS A 61 13.39 -1.81 -16.33
C LYS A 61 13.44 -3.02 -17.23
#